data_AF-A0A485P583-F1
#
_entry.id   AF-A0A485P583-F1
#
_cell.length_a   1.000
_cell.length_b   1.000
_cell.length_c   1.000
_cell.angle_alpha   90.00
_cell.angle_beta   90.00
_cell.angle_gamma   90.00
#
_symmetry.space_group_name_H-M   'P 1'
#
loop_
_entity.id
_entity.type
_entity.pdbx_description
1 polymer ?
#
loop_
_entity_poly.entity_id
_entity_poly.type
_entity_poly.pdbx_seq_one_letter_code
_entity_poly.pdbx_strand_id
1 'polypeptide(L)'
;MNGGRKWAAAVPAEPRCGRDLAELEGAGERSSGGPRGPSERTSGGPAATAPASGERGGDGAPSRAGAGASAMFAGLQDLGVANGEDLKETLTNCTEPLKAIEQFQTENGVLLPSLQSALPFLDLHGTPRLEFHQSVFDELRDKLLERVSAIASEGKAEERYKKLEDLLEKSFSLVKMPSLQPVVMCVMKHLPKVPEKKLKLVMADKELYRACAVEVKRQIWQDNQALFGDEVSPLLKQYILEKESALFSTELSVLHNFFSPSPKTRRQGEVVQKLTQMVGKNVKLYDMVLQFLRTLFLRTRNVHYCTLRAELLMSLHELDVGDICSVDPCHKFTWCLDACIRERFVDSKRARELQGFLDGVKKGQEQVLGDLSMILCDPFAINTLSLSTVRHLQELVGQETLPRDSPDLLLLLRLLALGQGAWDMIDSQVFKEPKMEVELITRFLPMLMSFVVDDHTFNVDQKLPAEEKAPVTYPNTLPESFTKFLQEHRMACEVGLYYVLHITKQRNKNALLRLLPGLGECG
;
A
#
# COMPACT_ATOMS: atom_id res chain seq x y z
N MET A 1 -13.02 15.62 -49.04
CA MET A 1 -14.05 14.72 -48.46
C MET A 1 -13.54 13.30 -48.57
N ASN A 2 -12.74 12.90 -47.58
CA ASN A 2 -12.28 11.53 -47.31
C ASN A 2 -11.55 11.61 -45.96
N GLY A 3 -11.85 10.77 -44.99
CA GLY A 3 -11.33 10.96 -43.63
C GLY A 3 -11.53 9.76 -42.71
N GLY A 4 -11.02 8.59 -43.09
CA GLY A 4 -10.88 7.46 -42.18
C GLY A 4 -9.70 7.66 -41.23
N ARG A 5 -9.95 7.60 -39.92
CA ARG A 5 -8.89 7.50 -38.90
C ARG A 5 -8.56 6.03 -38.67
N LYS A 6 -7.41 5.60 -39.18
CA LYS A 6 -6.77 4.34 -38.81
C LYS A 6 -6.26 4.44 -37.38
N TRP A 7 -6.58 3.46 -36.54
CA TRP A 7 -5.89 3.20 -35.29
C TRP A 7 -4.50 2.66 -35.63
N ALA A 8 -3.45 3.37 -35.23
CA ALA A 8 -2.07 2.94 -35.39
C ALA A 8 -1.66 2.10 -34.17
N ALA A 9 -1.19 0.88 -34.43
CA ALA A 9 -0.56 0.02 -33.44
C ALA A 9 0.71 0.69 -32.88
N ALA A 10 0.76 0.85 -31.55
CA ALA A 10 1.96 1.30 -30.86
C ALA A 10 2.87 0.09 -30.59
N VAL A 11 4.07 0.14 -31.16
CA VAL A 11 5.19 -0.78 -30.85
C VAL A 11 5.65 -0.53 -29.39
N PRO A 12 6.09 -1.55 -28.62
CA PRO A 12 6.43 -1.36 -27.22
C PRO A 12 7.70 -0.51 -27.08
N ALA A 13 7.60 0.61 -26.38
CA ALA A 13 8.76 1.39 -25.95
C ALA A 13 9.28 0.83 -24.61
N GLU A 14 10.60 0.61 -24.53
CA GLU A 14 11.31 0.19 -23.31
C GLU A 14 11.04 1.14 -22.12
N PRO A 15 11.03 0.63 -20.87
CA PRO A 15 10.59 1.39 -19.71
C PRO A 15 11.68 2.38 -19.26
N ARG A 16 11.46 3.68 -19.52
CA ARG A 16 12.22 4.77 -18.89
C ARG A 16 11.67 5.08 -17.49
N CYS A 17 12.01 4.23 -16.52
CA CYS A 17 11.53 4.27 -15.12
C CYS A 17 12.04 5.47 -14.27
N GLY A 18 12.45 6.59 -14.87
CA GLY A 18 13.24 7.63 -14.17
C GLY A 18 12.66 9.04 -14.11
N ARG A 19 11.61 9.38 -14.87
CA ARG A 19 11.13 10.78 -14.96
C ARG A 19 9.74 11.05 -14.38
N ASP A 20 8.91 10.03 -14.18
CA ASP A 20 7.47 10.26 -13.97
C ASP A 20 7.06 10.56 -12.51
N LEU A 21 8.00 10.59 -11.57
CA LEU A 21 7.73 10.84 -10.15
C LEU A 21 7.98 12.28 -9.69
N ALA A 22 8.79 13.06 -10.41
CA ALA A 22 8.96 14.47 -10.12
C ALA A 22 7.64 15.26 -10.31
N GLU A 23 6.68 14.71 -11.05
CA GLU A 23 5.37 15.35 -11.29
C GLU A 23 4.31 15.08 -10.20
N LEU A 24 4.64 14.33 -9.14
CA LEU A 24 3.82 14.31 -7.92
C LEU A 24 4.05 15.55 -7.05
N GLU A 25 5.19 16.23 -7.21
CA GLU A 25 5.50 17.49 -6.51
C GLU A 25 4.76 18.71 -7.09
N GLY A 26 4.30 18.65 -8.36
CA GLY A 26 3.75 19.80 -9.09
C GLY A 26 2.23 19.91 -9.18
N ALA A 27 1.47 18.96 -8.64
CA ALA A 27 0.00 18.93 -8.81
C ALA A 27 -0.78 19.70 -7.72
N GLY A 28 -0.09 20.30 -6.74
CA GLY A 28 -0.70 20.98 -5.59
C GLY A 28 -1.07 22.45 -5.78
N GLU A 29 -0.66 23.11 -6.85
CA GLU A 29 -0.88 24.56 -7.02
C GLU A 29 -1.37 24.90 -8.43
N ARG A 30 -2.70 24.97 -8.62
CA ARG A 30 -3.30 25.78 -9.69
C ARG A 30 -4.59 26.44 -9.21
N SER A 31 -4.46 27.69 -8.75
CA SER A 31 -5.55 28.67 -8.81
C SER A 31 -5.01 30.06 -9.19
N SER A 32 -5.62 30.64 -10.24
CA SER A 32 -5.68 32.05 -10.64
C SER A 32 -4.40 32.85 -10.98
N GLY A 33 -4.31 33.33 -12.23
CA GLY A 33 -3.55 34.54 -12.58
C GLY A 33 -3.02 34.58 -14.02
N GLY A 34 -3.58 35.44 -14.87
CA GLY A 34 -3.14 35.72 -16.24
C GLY A 34 -1.89 36.64 -16.36
N PRO A 35 -1.58 37.16 -17.56
CA PRO A 35 -0.29 36.86 -18.23
C PRO A 35 0.68 38.05 -18.29
N ARG A 36 2.00 37.77 -18.35
CA ARG A 36 3.01 38.68 -18.94
C ARG A 36 4.13 37.92 -19.65
N GLY A 37 4.52 38.46 -20.81
CA GLY A 37 5.46 37.92 -21.79
C GLY A 37 6.95 38.25 -21.55
N PRO A 38 7.83 38.03 -22.55
CA PRO A 38 9.16 37.43 -22.33
C PRO A 38 10.35 38.34 -22.68
N SER A 39 11.53 38.06 -22.10
CA SER A 39 12.87 38.47 -22.56
C SER A 39 13.91 37.70 -21.70
N GLU A 40 15.12 37.33 -22.09
CA GLU A 40 15.78 37.01 -23.36
C GLU A 40 17.05 36.22 -22.96
N ARG A 41 17.63 35.50 -23.93
CA ARG A 41 18.79 34.61 -23.81
C ARG A 41 20.06 35.34 -23.35
N THR A 42 21.04 34.59 -22.82
CA THR A 42 22.38 34.50 -23.45
C THR A 42 23.28 33.42 -22.82
N SER A 43 24.07 32.83 -23.69
CA SER A 43 24.98 31.69 -23.59
C SER A 43 26.44 32.11 -23.50
N GLY A 44 27.31 31.23 -22.97
CA GLY A 44 28.72 31.15 -23.39
C GLY A 44 29.76 31.04 -22.27
N GLY A 45 30.45 29.89 -22.17
CA GLY A 45 31.75 29.77 -21.50
C GLY A 45 32.90 30.28 -22.40
N PRO A 46 34.18 29.83 -22.26
CA PRO A 46 34.76 28.90 -21.28
C PRO A 46 36.16 29.30 -20.70
N ALA A 47 36.64 28.46 -19.76
CA ALA A 47 38.00 28.00 -19.42
C ALA A 47 39.25 28.88 -19.67
N ALA A 48 40.07 29.02 -18.62
CA ALA A 48 41.51 29.32 -18.69
C ALA A 48 42.31 28.49 -17.66
N THR A 49 43.51 28.08 -18.08
CA THR A 49 44.41 27.08 -17.51
C THR A 49 45.60 27.65 -16.72
N ALA A 50 45.96 26.95 -15.62
CA ALA A 50 47.30 26.72 -15.03
C ALA A 50 48.07 27.90 -14.36
N PRO A 51 49.16 27.69 -13.58
CA PRO A 51 49.74 26.44 -13.02
C PRO A 51 49.97 26.45 -11.49
N ALA A 52 50.26 25.27 -10.93
CA ALA A 52 50.63 25.05 -9.54
C ALA A 52 52.16 25.05 -9.36
N SER A 53 52.65 25.83 -8.40
CA SER A 53 53.98 25.74 -7.81
C SER A 53 53.87 25.12 -6.42
N GLY A 54 54.62 24.05 -6.17
CA GLY A 54 54.63 23.36 -4.89
C GLY A 54 55.49 24.06 -3.84
N GLU A 55 55.07 23.94 -2.58
CA GLU A 55 55.96 23.92 -1.43
C GLU A 55 55.27 23.19 -0.25
N ARG A 56 56.09 22.46 0.50
CA ARG A 56 55.73 21.54 1.59
C ARG A 56 55.17 22.27 2.82
N GLY A 57 54.26 21.62 3.55
CA GLY A 57 54.04 21.95 4.96
C GLY A 57 52.88 21.20 5.63
N GLY A 58 53.21 20.23 6.47
CA GLY A 58 52.51 19.97 7.75
C GLY A 58 51.19 19.22 7.72
N ASP A 59 51.24 17.97 8.20
CA ASP A 59 50.12 17.19 8.70
C ASP A 59 49.24 17.95 9.70
N GLY A 60 47.92 17.78 9.58
CA GLY A 60 46.93 18.31 10.51
C GLY A 60 45.51 17.93 10.13
N ALA A 61 45.24 16.65 9.93
CA ALA A 61 43.87 16.17 9.77
C ALA A 61 43.09 16.40 11.07
N PRO A 62 41.94 17.12 11.06
CA PRO A 62 41.10 17.22 12.25
C PRO A 62 40.50 15.85 12.55
N SER A 63 40.76 15.37 13.77
CA SER A 63 40.35 14.08 14.28
C SER A 63 38.84 13.85 14.15
N ARG A 64 38.46 12.81 13.42
CA ARG A 64 37.09 12.25 13.36
C ARG A 64 36.56 11.79 14.73
N ALA A 65 37.40 11.72 15.77
CA ALA A 65 36.99 11.31 17.12
C ALA A 65 36.18 12.38 17.89
N GLY A 66 36.31 13.67 17.54
CA GLY A 66 35.66 14.77 18.27
C GLY A 66 34.13 14.83 18.07
N ALA A 67 33.64 14.47 16.89
CA ALA A 67 32.21 14.53 16.58
C ALA A 67 31.40 13.44 17.31
N GLY A 68 31.97 12.24 17.48
CA GLY A 68 31.32 11.13 18.18
C GLY A 68 31.23 11.33 19.70
N ALA A 69 32.25 11.95 20.31
CA ALA A 69 32.26 12.26 21.74
C ALA A 69 31.25 13.36 22.11
N SER A 70 31.07 14.36 21.24
CA SER A 70 30.10 15.45 21.45
C SER A 70 28.65 14.96 21.42
N ALA A 71 28.34 13.95 20.60
CA ALA A 71 26.99 13.35 20.54
C ALA A 71 26.66 12.50 21.78
N MET A 72 27.64 11.83 22.40
CA MET A 72 27.41 10.98 23.59
C MET A 72 26.87 11.73 24.80
N PHE A 73 27.14 13.03 24.90
CA PHE A 73 26.83 13.86 26.07
C PHE A 73 25.96 15.08 25.72
N ALA A 74 25.31 15.05 24.54
CA ALA A 74 24.49 16.13 24.05
C ALA A 74 23.28 16.40 24.98
N GLY A 75 23.09 17.67 25.37
CA GLY A 75 21.94 18.12 26.17
C GLY A 75 22.11 18.00 27.69
N LEU A 76 23.25 17.48 28.19
CA LEU A 76 23.51 17.38 29.64
C LEU A 76 23.71 18.75 30.30
N GLN A 77 24.32 19.70 29.58
CA GLN A 77 24.50 21.09 30.04
C GLN A 77 23.16 21.80 30.26
N ASP A 78 22.16 21.52 29.43
CA ASP A 78 20.81 22.09 29.56
C ASP A 78 20.10 21.59 30.84
N LEU A 79 20.58 20.48 31.42
CA LEU A 79 20.11 19.93 32.70
C LEU A 79 21.02 20.27 33.87
N GLY A 80 22.06 21.07 33.66
CA GLY A 80 23.04 21.42 34.68
C GLY A 80 23.95 20.25 35.10
N VAL A 81 24.08 19.22 34.26
CA VAL A 81 24.98 18.09 34.51
C VAL A 81 26.32 18.36 33.82
N ALA A 82 27.40 18.31 34.60
CA ALA A 82 28.76 18.52 34.12
C ALA A 82 29.14 17.48 33.05
N ASN A 83 29.78 17.92 31.98
CA ASN A 83 30.21 17.07 30.88
C ASN A 83 31.70 16.67 31.00
N GLY A 84 32.20 15.90 30.03
CA GLY A 84 33.60 15.49 29.99
C GLY A 84 34.60 16.64 29.81
N GLU A 85 34.17 17.78 29.27
CA GLU A 85 35.02 18.98 29.15
C GLU A 85 35.15 19.71 30.49
N ASP A 86 34.07 19.80 31.27
CA ASP A 86 34.08 20.36 32.63
C ASP A 86 35.02 19.55 33.53
N LEU A 87 34.99 18.21 33.42
CA LEU A 87 35.92 17.33 34.12
C LEU A 87 37.37 17.56 33.67
N LYS A 88 37.60 17.71 32.36
CA LYS A 88 38.93 17.98 31.80
C LYS A 88 39.47 19.33 32.27
N GLU A 89 38.64 20.37 32.31
CA GLU A 89 38.99 21.69 32.81
C GLU A 89 39.31 21.64 34.32
N THR A 90 38.48 20.95 35.09
CA THR A 90 38.70 20.74 36.53
C THR A 90 40.02 20.02 36.80
N LEU A 91 40.35 18.99 36.02
CA LEU A 91 41.61 18.25 36.17
C LEU A 91 42.83 19.03 35.67
N THR A 92 42.66 19.93 34.70
CA THR A 92 43.75 20.74 34.14
C THR A 92 44.11 21.91 35.07
N ASN A 93 43.13 22.47 35.78
CA ASN A 93 43.30 23.64 36.65
C ASN A 93 43.54 23.28 38.13
N CYS A 94 43.57 21.99 38.47
CA CYS A 94 43.69 21.49 39.82
C CYS A 94 45.15 21.29 40.26
N THR A 95 45.49 21.71 41.49
CA THR A 95 46.81 21.49 42.11
C THR A 95 47.03 20.07 42.65
N GLU A 96 45.95 19.34 43.00
CA GLU A 96 45.99 17.97 43.54
C GLU A 96 45.01 17.02 42.79
N PRO A 97 45.38 16.50 41.60
CA PRO A 97 44.45 15.81 40.70
C PRO A 97 43.81 14.55 41.30
N LEU A 98 44.51 13.83 42.18
CA LEU A 98 43.95 12.65 42.85
C LEU A 98 42.79 12.98 43.80
N LYS A 99 42.90 14.08 44.55
CA LYS A 99 41.80 14.53 45.43
C LYS A 99 40.63 15.07 44.63
N ALA A 100 40.89 15.76 43.52
CA ALA A 100 39.82 16.21 42.62
C ALA A 100 39.05 15.04 42.01
N ILE A 101 39.72 13.94 41.64
CA ILE A 101 39.07 12.71 41.16
C ILE A 101 38.22 12.08 42.26
N GLU A 102 38.75 11.96 43.48
CA GLU A 102 38.03 11.37 44.62
C GLU A 102 36.78 12.19 44.98
N GLN A 103 36.91 13.52 44.98
CA GLN A 103 35.80 14.44 45.19
C GLN A 103 34.76 14.31 44.07
N PHE A 104 35.19 14.30 42.81
CA PHE A 104 34.29 14.11 41.66
C PHE A 104 33.52 12.79 41.72
N GLN A 105 34.19 11.69 42.09
CA GLN A 105 33.57 10.37 42.26
C GLN A 105 32.60 10.34 43.44
N THR A 106 32.88 11.07 44.51
CA THR A 106 32.00 11.16 45.68
C THR A 106 30.74 11.98 45.38
N GLU A 107 30.89 13.07 44.61
CA GLU A 107 29.78 13.96 44.24
C GLU A 107 28.88 13.36 43.14
N ASN A 108 29.46 12.68 42.14
CA ASN A 108 28.74 12.18 40.95
C ASN A 108 28.50 10.66 40.96
N GLY A 109 28.95 9.95 42.00
CA GLY A 109 28.73 8.52 42.17
C GLY A 109 27.30 8.18 42.57
N VAL A 110 26.95 6.89 42.53
CA VAL A 110 25.64 6.42 43.03
C VAL A 110 25.64 6.53 44.56
N LEU A 111 24.86 7.48 45.09
CA LEU A 111 24.78 7.84 46.51
C LEU A 111 23.99 6.81 47.34
N LEU A 112 24.47 5.55 47.37
CA LEU A 112 23.95 4.49 48.24
C LEU A 112 25.00 4.17 49.31
N PRO A 113 24.71 4.36 50.61
CA PRO A 113 25.68 4.10 51.69
C PRO A 113 26.24 2.68 51.71
N SER A 114 25.41 1.69 51.36
CA SER A 114 25.82 0.28 51.25
C SER A 114 26.76 0.01 50.07
N LEU A 115 26.68 0.82 49.01
CA LEU A 115 27.47 0.64 47.80
C LEU A 115 28.90 1.18 47.96
N GLN A 116 29.09 2.24 48.75
CA GLN A 116 30.43 2.78 49.04
C GLN A 116 31.36 1.74 49.68
N SER A 117 30.81 0.89 50.57
CA SER A 117 31.57 -0.23 51.16
C SER A 117 31.73 -1.43 50.20
N ALA A 118 30.87 -1.56 49.20
CA ALA A 118 30.85 -2.69 48.26
C ALA A 118 31.76 -2.48 47.03
N LEU A 119 31.93 -1.23 46.57
CA LEU A 119 32.76 -0.88 45.41
C LEU A 119 34.21 -1.40 45.47
N PRO A 120 34.92 -1.33 46.62
CA PRO A 120 36.27 -1.89 46.71
C PRO A 120 36.32 -3.40 46.47
N PHE A 121 35.25 -4.14 46.76
CA PHE A 121 35.19 -5.57 46.45
C PHE A 121 35.10 -5.82 44.94
N LEU A 122 34.40 -4.96 44.19
CA LEU A 122 34.39 -5.03 42.72
C LEU A 122 35.78 -4.75 42.13
N ASP A 123 36.49 -3.78 42.71
CA ASP A 123 37.87 -3.48 42.32
C ASP A 123 38.79 -4.70 42.57
N LEU A 124 38.64 -5.39 43.70
CA LEU A 124 39.39 -6.62 44.02
C LEU A 124 39.10 -7.79 43.07
N HIS A 125 37.89 -7.84 42.49
CA HIS A 125 37.51 -8.84 41.48
C HIS A 125 37.89 -8.40 40.06
N GLY A 126 38.60 -7.28 39.90
CA GLY A 126 39.06 -6.77 38.62
C GLY A 126 37.94 -6.21 37.73
N THR A 127 36.76 -5.93 38.29
CA THR A 127 35.66 -5.32 37.54
C THR A 127 35.82 -3.80 37.51
N PRO A 128 36.00 -3.17 36.34
CA PRO A 128 36.10 -1.72 36.25
C PRO A 128 34.82 -1.04 36.77
N ARG A 129 34.97 0.00 37.58
CA ARG A 129 33.82 0.80 38.07
C ARG A 129 32.96 1.37 36.94
N LEU A 130 33.56 1.65 35.78
CA LEU A 130 32.84 2.07 34.58
C LEU A 130 31.81 1.03 34.14
N GLU A 131 32.17 -0.25 34.09
CA GLU A 131 31.27 -1.33 33.69
C GLU A 131 30.10 -1.47 34.67
N PHE A 132 30.38 -1.35 35.97
CA PHE A 132 29.33 -1.33 36.99
C PHE A 132 28.36 -0.16 36.78
N HIS A 133 28.86 1.08 36.60
CA HIS A 133 28.00 2.25 36.40
C HIS A 133 27.22 2.18 35.07
N GLN A 134 27.82 1.64 34.01
CA GLN A 134 27.13 1.39 32.75
C GLN A 134 26.01 0.37 32.92
N SER A 135 26.25 -0.73 33.62
CA SER A 135 25.23 -1.75 33.91
C SER A 135 24.07 -1.18 34.74
N VAL A 136 24.37 -0.39 35.78
CA VAL A 136 23.34 0.30 36.57
C VAL A 136 22.55 1.29 35.71
N PHE A 137 23.22 2.03 34.84
CA PHE A 137 22.58 2.98 33.93
C PHE A 137 21.62 2.27 32.95
N ASP A 138 22.07 1.17 32.33
CA ASP A 138 21.25 0.38 31.41
C ASP A 138 20.02 -0.22 32.12
N GLU A 139 20.20 -0.77 33.33
CA GLU A 139 19.09 -1.29 34.16
C GLU A 139 18.08 -0.18 34.54
N LEU A 140 18.57 1.02 34.87
CA LEU A 140 17.71 2.17 35.17
C LEU A 140 16.95 2.66 33.94
N ARG A 141 17.60 2.67 32.76
CA ARG A 141 16.96 3.00 31.49
C ARG A 141 15.85 2.02 31.19
N ASP A 142 16.10 0.72 31.34
CA ASP A 142 15.13 -0.32 31.02
C ASP A 142 13.94 -0.27 31.99
N LYS A 143 14.18 -0.06 33.30
CA LYS A 143 13.11 0.23 34.28
C LYS A 143 12.31 1.49 33.95
N LEU A 144 12.97 2.53 33.43
CA LEU A 144 12.27 3.75 33.01
C LEU A 144 11.40 3.49 31.79
N LEU A 145 11.86 2.71 30.81
CA LEU A 145 11.07 2.31 29.64
C LEU A 145 9.84 1.48 30.04
N GLU A 146 10.01 0.53 30.96
CA GLU A 146 8.90 -0.23 31.54
C GLU A 146 7.90 0.69 32.24
N ARG A 147 8.40 1.66 33.02
CA ARG A 147 7.54 2.61 33.73
C ARG A 147 6.79 3.53 32.80
N VAL A 148 7.42 4.02 31.72
CA VAL A 148 6.75 4.81 30.67
C VAL A 148 5.64 4.01 30.02
N SER A 149 5.90 2.75 29.69
CA SER A 149 4.92 1.83 29.11
C SER A 149 3.74 1.58 30.07
N ALA A 150 4.02 1.39 31.36
CA ALA A 150 2.99 1.23 32.39
C ALA A 150 2.12 2.49 32.55
N ILE A 151 2.73 3.69 32.56
CA ILE A 151 2.00 4.97 32.60
C ILE A 151 1.11 5.12 31.37
N ALA A 152 1.55 4.66 30.20
CA ALA A 152 0.75 4.72 28.97
C ALA A 152 -0.50 3.82 29.02
N SER A 153 -0.43 2.68 29.72
CA SER A 153 -1.55 1.73 29.83
C SER A 153 -2.48 2.00 31.01
N GLU A 154 -1.97 2.52 32.14
CA GLU A 154 -2.70 2.60 33.40
C GLU A 154 -3.23 4.03 33.70
N GLY A 155 -4.42 4.10 34.28
CA GLY A 155 -5.01 5.35 34.79
C GLY A 155 -5.91 6.11 33.80
N LYS A 156 -6.38 7.28 34.23
CA LYS A 156 -7.24 8.16 33.43
C LYS A 156 -6.44 8.80 32.29
N ALA A 157 -7.04 8.87 31.10
CA ALA A 157 -6.38 9.34 29.88
C ALA A 157 -5.71 10.72 30.03
N GLU A 158 -6.40 11.67 30.65
CA GLU A 158 -5.92 13.03 30.82
C GLU A 158 -4.70 13.13 31.75
N GLU A 159 -4.72 12.39 32.86
CA GLU A 159 -3.62 12.38 33.84
C GLU A 159 -2.36 11.69 33.28
N ARG A 160 -2.52 10.59 32.52
CA ARG A 160 -1.36 9.91 31.91
C ARG A 160 -0.72 10.75 30.81
N TYR A 161 -1.50 11.42 29.97
CA TYR A 161 -0.94 12.25 28.89
C TYR A 161 -0.21 13.46 29.46
N LYS A 162 -0.75 14.11 30.49
CA LYS A 162 -0.05 15.18 31.18
C LYS A 162 1.29 14.74 31.77
N LYS A 163 1.34 13.57 32.43
CA LYS A 163 2.59 13.01 32.96
C LYS A 163 3.62 12.71 31.86
N LEU A 164 3.17 12.19 30.72
CA LEU A 164 4.03 11.90 29.57
C LEU A 164 4.53 13.20 28.89
N GLU A 165 3.69 14.23 28.81
CA GLU A 165 4.09 15.55 28.31
C GLU A 165 5.13 16.21 29.22
N ASP A 166 4.92 16.19 30.54
CA ASP A 166 5.87 16.71 31.52
C ASP A 166 7.21 15.96 31.45
N LEU A 167 7.18 14.64 31.26
CA LEU A 167 8.37 13.82 31.09
C LEU A 167 9.09 14.15 29.77
N LEU A 168 8.33 14.35 28.68
CA LEU A 168 8.89 14.74 27.39
C LEU A 168 9.54 16.13 27.47
N GLU A 169 8.98 17.08 28.21
CA GLU A 169 9.59 18.40 28.36
C GLU A 169 10.96 18.33 29.03
N LYS A 170 11.10 17.48 30.04
CA LYS A 170 12.37 17.30 30.77
C LYS A 170 13.41 16.48 30.00
N SER A 171 12.97 15.52 29.19
CA SER A 171 13.87 14.55 28.54
C SER A 171 14.23 14.91 27.10
N PHE A 172 13.49 15.80 26.44
CA PHE A 172 13.69 16.06 25.00
C PHE A 172 15.04 16.71 24.67
N SER A 173 15.65 17.48 25.58
CA SER A 173 17.02 18.00 25.40
C SER A 173 18.05 16.87 25.17
N LEU A 174 17.77 15.68 25.72
CA LEU A 174 18.61 14.49 25.63
C LEU A 174 18.30 13.61 24.41
N VAL A 175 17.44 14.05 23.48
CA VAL A 175 17.01 13.23 22.32
C VAL A 175 18.17 12.81 21.42
N LYS A 176 19.25 13.59 21.40
CA LYS A 176 20.47 13.30 20.62
C LYS A 176 21.45 12.38 21.35
N MET A 177 21.27 12.15 22.65
CA MET A 177 22.10 11.27 23.45
C MET A 177 21.68 9.81 23.21
N PRO A 178 22.53 8.96 22.60
CA PRO A 178 22.13 7.61 22.17
C PRO A 178 21.61 6.72 23.30
N SER A 179 22.12 6.90 24.52
CA SER A 179 21.77 6.08 25.68
C SER A 179 20.40 6.43 26.28
N LEU A 180 19.90 7.66 26.09
CA LEU A 180 18.58 8.11 26.56
C LEU A 180 17.56 8.33 25.44
N GLN A 181 18.01 8.39 24.19
CA GLN A 181 17.15 8.49 23.02
C GLN A 181 16.01 7.46 23.03
N PRO A 182 16.21 6.16 23.36
CA PRO A 182 15.11 5.19 23.40
C PRO A 182 13.97 5.60 24.33
N VAL A 183 14.29 6.24 25.46
CA VAL A 183 13.29 6.72 26.43
C VAL A 183 12.47 7.85 25.83
N VAL A 184 13.12 8.85 25.22
CA VAL A 184 12.43 9.98 24.57
C VAL A 184 11.52 9.47 23.44
N MET A 185 12.02 8.54 22.62
CA MET A 185 11.26 7.94 21.53
C MET A 185 10.05 7.13 22.04
N CYS A 186 10.22 6.39 23.15
CA CYS A 186 9.13 5.66 23.80
C CYS A 186 8.05 6.61 24.32
N VAL A 187 8.43 7.71 24.99
CA VAL A 187 7.47 8.72 25.48
C VAL A 187 6.70 9.34 24.30
N MET A 188 7.38 9.72 23.23
CA MET A 188 6.75 10.28 22.03
C MET A 188 5.77 9.31 21.37
N LYS A 189 6.10 8.01 21.33
CA LYS A 189 5.23 6.96 20.76
C LYS A 189 3.86 6.89 21.46
N HIS A 190 3.83 7.09 22.77
CA HIS A 190 2.60 6.97 23.57
C HIS A 190 1.80 8.26 23.68
N LEU A 191 2.33 9.38 23.20
CA LEU A 191 1.63 10.66 23.20
C LEU A 191 0.66 10.76 22.01
N PRO A 192 -0.62 11.09 22.25
CA PRO A 192 -1.61 11.22 21.18
C PRO A 192 -1.32 12.43 20.28
N LYS A 193 -0.73 13.50 20.85
CA LYS A 193 -0.29 14.69 20.12
C LYS A 193 1.03 15.16 20.69
N VAL A 194 2.10 15.01 19.93
CA VAL A 194 3.43 15.55 20.27
C VAL A 194 3.45 17.04 19.91
N PRO A 195 4.06 17.90 20.74
CA PRO A 195 4.20 19.32 20.43
C PRO A 195 4.87 19.57 19.07
N GLU A 196 4.25 20.42 18.23
CA GLU A 196 4.72 20.68 16.86
C GLU A 196 6.16 21.18 16.78
N LYS A 197 6.61 21.97 17.78
CA LYS A 197 8.00 22.44 17.87
C LYS A 197 8.98 21.27 17.92
N LYS A 198 8.66 20.22 18.68
CA LYS A 198 9.50 19.01 18.83
C LYS A 198 9.46 18.15 17.57
N LEU A 199 8.29 18.03 16.93
CA LEU A 199 8.16 17.33 15.64
C LEU A 199 9.00 17.98 14.54
N LYS A 200 9.05 19.31 14.46
CA LYS A 200 9.89 20.03 13.49
C LYS A 200 11.38 19.74 13.69
N LEU A 201 11.84 19.66 14.94
CA LEU A 201 13.23 19.32 15.26
C LEU A 201 13.57 17.88 14.87
N VAL A 202 12.65 16.93 15.13
CA VAL A 202 12.80 15.54 14.70
C VAL A 202 12.81 15.41 13.17
N MET A 203 11.95 16.17 12.49
CA MET A 203 11.83 16.13 11.03
C MET A 203 13.06 16.74 10.32
N ALA A 204 13.74 17.70 10.96
CA ALA A 204 14.97 18.30 10.45
C ALA A 204 16.19 17.37 10.56
N ASP A 205 16.15 16.37 11.45
CA ASP A 205 17.24 15.44 11.70
C ASP A 205 16.91 14.04 11.17
N LYS A 206 17.65 13.61 10.14
CA LYS A 206 17.39 12.35 9.44
C LYS A 206 17.59 11.11 10.32
N GLU A 207 18.50 11.17 11.29
CA GLU A 207 18.76 10.04 12.20
C GLU A 207 17.64 9.92 13.23
N LEU A 208 17.22 11.05 13.82
CA LEU A 208 16.08 11.08 14.74
C LEU A 208 14.79 10.65 14.06
N TYR A 209 14.52 11.15 12.85
CA TYR A 209 13.34 10.76 12.08
C TYR A 209 13.34 9.26 11.79
N ARG A 210 14.47 8.67 11.39
CA ARG A 210 14.57 7.22 11.13
C ARG A 210 14.27 6.39 12.39
N ALA A 211 14.81 6.79 13.53
CA ALA A 211 14.64 6.11 14.83
C ALA A 211 13.22 6.24 15.41
N CYS A 212 12.42 7.21 14.95
CA CYS A 212 11.06 7.39 15.43
C CYS A 212 10.15 6.19 15.10
N ALA A 213 9.30 5.85 16.06
CA ALA A 213 8.21 4.91 15.87
C ALA A 213 7.19 5.43 14.85
N VAL A 214 6.48 4.52 14.19
CA VAL A 214 5.50 4.86 13.15
C VAL A 214 4.40 5.76 13.69
N GLU A 215 4.00 5.60 14.95
CA GLU A 215 3.00 6.43 15.62
C GLU A 215 3.37 7.91 15.64
N VAL A 216 4.66 8.21 15.84
CA VAL A 216 5.19 9.59 15.80
C VAL A 216 5.25 10.07 14.36
N LYS A 217 5.73 9.22 13.43
CA LYS A 217 5.80 9.56 12.01
C LYS A 217 4.42 9.86 11.41
N ARG A 218 3.36 9.15 11.82
CA ARG A 218 1.97 9.44 11.43
C ARG A 218 1.56 10.87 11.77
N GLN A 219 1.96 11.39 12.93
CA GLN A 219 1.67 12.76 13.34
C GLN A 219 2.40 13.80 12.49
N ILE A 220 3.54 13.43 11.89
CA ILE A 220 4.28 14.26 10.94
C ILE A 220 3.63 14.17 9.55
N TRP A 221 3.34 12.96 9.09
CA TRP A 221 2.81 12.68 7.75
C TRP A 221 1.43 13.31 7.50
N GLN A 222 0.57 13.38 8.52
CA GLN A 222 -0.78 13.92 8.38
C GLN A 222 -0.82 15.39 7.94
N ASP A 223 0.27 16.13 8.19
CA ASP A 223 0.43 17.54 7.84
C ASP A 223 1.50 17.76 6.76
N ASN A 224 2.15 16.70 6.27
CA ASN A 224 3.21 16.76 5.26
C ASN A 224 3.04 15.68 4.19
N GLN A 225 2.24 16.00 3.17
CA GLN A 225 1.88 15.06 2.10
C GLN A 225 3.05 14.60 1.24
N ALA A 226 4.00 15.50 0.94
CA ALA A 226 5.17 15.17 0.14
C ALA A 226 6.02 14.10 0.85
N LEU A 227 6.34 14.33 2.13
CA LEU A 227 7.11 13.38 2.93
C LEU A 227 6.43 12.01 3.05
N PHE A 228 5.10 11.99 3.24
CA PHE A 228 4.36 10.72 3.27
C PHE A 228 4.37 10.03 1.90
N GLY A 229 4.24 10.79 0.82
CA GLY A 229 4.36 10.30 -0.55
C GLY A 229 5.71 9.63 -0.82
N ASP A 230 6.80 10.22 -0.32
CA ASP A 230 8.16 9.66 -0.46
C ASP A 230 8.33 8.32 0.26
N GLU A 231 7.68 8.12 1.40
CA GLU A 231 7.72 6.86 2.16
C GLU A 231 6.81 5.78 1.53
N VAL A 232 5.65 6.18 0.99
CA VAL A 232 4.65 5.26 0.42
C VAL A 232 4.99 4.86 -1.02
N SER A 233 5.53 5.77 -1.83
CA SER A 233 5.80 5.55 -3.26
C SER A 233 6.68 4.32 -3.55
N PRO A 234 7.77 4.05 -2.81
CA PRO A 234 8.56 2.82 -2.98
C PRO A 234 7.74 1.55 -2.75
N LEU A 235 6.86 1.56 -1.74
CA LEU A 235 6.00 0.42 -1.43
C LEU A 235 4.99 0.18 -2.57
N LEU A 236 4.38 1.24 -3.10
CA LEU A 236 3.44 1.13 -4.21
C LEU A 236 4.10 0.53 -5.46
N LYS A 237 5.32 0.95 -5.78
CA LYS A 237 6.09 0.37 -6.89
C LYS A 237 6.44 -1.10 -6.65
N GLN A 238 6.91 -1.41 -5.45
CA GLN A 238 7.22 -2.78 -5.04
C GLN A 238 6.00 -3.69 -5.23
N TYR A 239 4.82 -3.25 -4.79
CA TYR A 239 3.58 -4.02 -4.94
C TYR A 239 3.27 -4.35 -6.39
N ILE A 240 3.37 -3.37 -7.30
CA ILE A 240 3.11 -3.60 -8.73
C ILE A 240 4.11 -4.61 -9.31
N LEU A 241 5.40 -4.45 -9.02
CA LEU A 241 6.44 -5.37 -9.49
C LEU A 241 6.21 -6.80 -8.99
N GLU A 242 5.80 -6.96 -7.73
CA GLU A 242 5.45 -8.28 -7.17
C GLU A 242 4.24 -8.91 -7.88
N LYS A 243 3.19 -8.13 -8.20
CA LYS A 243 2.02 -8.65 -8.92
C LYS A 243 2.34 -9.01 -10.36
N GLU A 244 3.11 -8.19 -11.07
CA GLU A 244 3.54 -8.48 -12.44
C GLU A 244 4.44 -9.72 -12.47
N SER A 245 5.40 -9.83 -11.54
CA SER A 245 6.23 -11.02 -11.40
C SER A 245 5.40 -12.28 -11.14
N ALA A 246 4.38 -12.19 -10.27
CA ALA A 246 3.47 -13.30 -10.00
C ALA A 246 2.59 -13.67 -11.21
N LEU A 247 2.23 -12.71 -12.07
CA LEU A 247 1.46 -12.96 -13.30
C LEU A 247 2.29 -13.66 -14.38
N PHE A 248 3.55 -13.24 -14.55
CA PHE A 248 4.45 -13.73 -15.61
C PHE A 248 5.37 -14.87 -15.16
N SER A 249 5.22 -15.36 -13.93
CA SER A 249 6.05 -16.45 -13.42
C SER A 249 5.90 -17.72 -14.25
N THR A 250 7.01 -18.40 -14.53
CA THR A 250 7.00 -19.69 -15.22
C THR A 250 6.57 -20.86 -14.33
N GLU A 251 6.39 -20.62 -13.02
CA GLU A 251 5.97 -21.64 -12.04
C GLU A 251 4.43 -21.79 -11.96
N LEU A 252 3.66 -21.07 -12.78
CA LEU A 252 2.21 -21.20 -12.79
C LEU A 252 1.78 -22.62 -13.18
N SER A 253 1.02 -23.25 -12.30
CA SER A 253 0.35 -24.53 -12.53
C SER A 253 -1.16 -24.32 -12.65
N VAL A 254 -1.87 -25.28 -13.23
CA VAL A 254 -3.35 -25.32 -13.26
C VAL A 254 -3.94 -25.22 -11.85
N LEU A 255 -3.22 -25.73 -10.84
CA LEU A 255 -3.62 -25.71 -9.43
C LEU A 255 -3.15 -24.44 -8.68
N HIS A 256 -2.03 -23.85 -9.10
CA HIS A 256 -1.43 -22.66 -8.49
C HIS A 256 -1.24 -21.57 -9.55
N ASN A 257 -2.30 -20.79 -9.77
CA ASN A 257 -2.31 -19.67 -10.69
C ASN A 257 -2.43 -18.33 -9.92
N PHE A 258 -2.34 -17.21 -10.63
CA PHE A 258 -2.45 -15.87 -10.04
C PHE A 258 -3.72 -15.67 -9.21
N PHE A 259 -4.85 -16.26 -9.62
CA PHE A 259 -6.14 -16.15 -8.92
C PHE A 259 -6.32 -17.18 -7.80
N SER A 260 -5.33 -18.04 -7.55
CA SER A 260 -5.41 -19.10 -6.56
C SER A 260 -5.36 -18.61 -5.10
N PRO A 261 -4.55 -17.60 -4.72
CA PRO A 261 -4.43 -17.17 -3.34
C PRO A 261 -5.75 -16.62 -2.79
N SER A 262 -6.09 -17.04 -1.56
CA SER A 262 -7.25 -16.52 -0.85
C SER A 262 -7.09 -15.03 -0.53
N PRO A 263 -8.17 -14.24 -0.40
CA PRO A 263 -8.06 -12.83 -0.06
C PRO A 263 -7.24 -12.58 1.23
N LYS A 264 -7.42 -13.44 2.25
CA LYS A 264 -6.65 -13.38 3.50
C LYS A 264 -5.15 -13.58 3.28
N THR A 265 -4.77 -14.54 2.44
CA THR A 265 -3.36 -14.79 2.09
C THR A 265 -2.76 -13.59 1.36
N ARG A 266 -3.48 -12.96 0.44
CA ARG A 266 -2.96 -11.80 -0.31
C ARG A 266 -2.65 -10.61 0.59
N ARG A 267 -3.48 -10.38 1.60
CA ARG A 267 -3.29 -9.31 2.60
C ARG A 267 -2.08 -9.52 3.52
N GLN A 268 -1.52 -10.72 3.59
CA GLN A 268 -0.29 -10.99 4.36
C GLN A 268 0.99 -10.53 3.63
N GLY A 269 0.88 -10.02 2.40
CA GLY A 269 2.01 -9.44 1.68
C GLY A 269 2.65 -8.28 2.44
N GLU A 270 3.98 -8.18 2.36
CA GLU A 270 4.79 -7.22 3.11
C GLU A 270 4.33 -5.78 2.88
N VAL A 271 4.06 -5.40 1.62
CA VAL A 271 3.60 -4.05 1.28
C VAL A 271 2.27 -3.71 1.94
N VAL A 272 1.28 -4.61 1.88
CA VAL A 272 -0.05 -4.37 2.46
C VAL A 272 0.08 -4.19 3.97
N GLN A 273 0.81 -5.09 4.64
CA GLN A 273 1.04 -5.01 6.09
C GLN A 273 1.75 -3.70 6.49
N LYS A 274 2.78 -3.30 5.75
CA LYS A 274 3.48 -2.03 5.99
C LYS A 274 2.57 -0.83 5.78
N LEU A 275 1.77 -0.77 4.71
CA LEU A 275 0.84 0.33 4.47
C LEU A 275 -0.24 0.40 5.54
N THR A 276 -0.81 -0.75 5.94
CA THR A 276 -1.76 -0.84 7.05
C THR A 276 -1.13 -0.31 8.35
N GLN A 277 0.12 -0.67 8.63
CA GLN A 277 0.87 -0.13 9.77
C GLN A 277 1.16 1.36 9.61
N MET A 278 1.49 1.87 8.43
CA MET A 278 1.75 3.30 8.24
C MET A 278 0.49 4.13 8.46
N VAL A 279 -0.66 3.69 7.95
CA VAL A 279 -1.94 4.38 8.12
C VAL A 279 -2.46 4.29 9.55
N GLY A 280 -2.45 3.09 10.15
CA GLY A 280 -3.04 2.84 11.47
C GLY A 280 -4.51 3.26 11.54
N LYS A 281 -4.85 4.12 12.51
CA LYS A 281 -6.22 4.64 12.71
C LYS A 281 -6.43 6.03 12.10
N ASN A 282 -5.45 6.58 11.40
CA ASN A 282 -5.50 7.96 10.92
C ASN A 282 -6.24 8.04 9.58
N VAL A 283 -7.46 8.59 9.60
CA VAL A 283 -8.33 8.73 8.42
C VAL A 283 -7.68 9.61 7.33
N LYS A 284 -6.99 10.69 7.69
CA LYS A 284 -6.32 11.57 6.71
C LYS A 284 -5.26 10.81 5.93
N LEU A 285 -4.43 10.02 6.61
CA LEU A 285 -3.39 9.22 5.95
C LEU A 285 -4.01 8.15 5.04
N TYR A 286 -5.12 7.53 5.47
CA TYR A 286 -5.88 6.61 4.63
C TYR A 286 -6.37 7.28 3.34
N ASP A 287 -7.01 8.45 3.46
CA ASP A 287 -7.51 9.23 2.32
C ASP A 287 -6.38 9.64 1.37
N MET A 288 -5.21 10.00 1.91
CA MET A 288 -4.01 10.31 1.11
C MET A 288 -3.54 9.09 0.31
N VAL A 289 -3.49 7.90 0.92
CA VAL A 289 -3.17 6.66 0.19
C VAL A 289 -4.20 6.41 -0.91
N LEU A 290 -5.50 6.55 -0.62
CA LEU A 290 -6.54 6.41 -1.64
C LEU A 290 -6.37 7.41 -2.80
N GLN A 291 -6.00 8.66 -2.50
CA GLN A 291 -5.72 9.67 -3.51
C GLN A 291 -4.51 9.28 -4.38
N PHE A 292 -3.44 8.76 -3.77
CA PHE A 292 -2.28 8.26 -4.51
C PHE A 292 -2.66 7.08 -5.42
N LEU A 293 -3.44 6.12 -4.92
CA LEU A 293 -3.91 4.98 -5.70
C LEU A 293 -4.77 5.41 -6.89
N ARG A 294 -5.71 6.36 -6.70
CA ARG A 294 -6.52 6.91 -7.81
C ARG A 294 -5.65 7.60 -8.85
N THR A 295 -4.70 8.44 -8.40
CA THR A 295 -3.78 9.18 -9.29
C THR A 295 -2.93 8.22 -10.12
N LEU A 296 -2.36 7.20 -9.47
CA LEU A 296 -1.52 6.21 -10.15
C LEU A 296 -2.34 5.33 -11.09
N PHE A 297 -3.55 4.90 -10.69
CA PHE A 297 -4.47 4.17 -11.56
C PHE A 297 -4.79 4.96 -12.83
N LEU A 298 -5.10 6.26 -12.71
CA LEU A 298 -5.37 7.11 -13.86
C LEU A 298 -4.14 7.24 -14.77
N ARG A 299 -2.97 7.53 -14.19
CA ARG A 299 -1.74 7.77 -14.96
C ARG A 299 -1.20 6.53 -15.65
N THR A 300 -1.20 5.37 -14.98
CA THR A 300 -0.54 4.16 -15.49
C THR A 300 -1.50 3.14 -16.08
N ARG A 301 -2.81 3.27 -15.83
CA ARG A 301 -3.83 2.25 -16.15
C ARG A 301 -3.59 0.89 -15.50
N ASN A 302 -2.74 0.81 -14.48
CA ASN A 302 -2.46 -0.45 -13.81
C ASN A 302 -3.57 -0.79 -12.80
N VAL A 303 -4.35 -1.82 -13.12
CA VAL A 303 -5.50 -2.28 -12.31
C VAL A 303 -5.09 -2.84 -10.95
N HIS A 304 -3.82 -3.19 -10.71
CA HIS A 304 -3.39 -3.68 -9.40
C HIS A 304 -3.45 -2.62 -8.30
N TYR A 305 -3.50 -1.33 -8.63
CA TYR A 305 -3.83 -0.28 -7.64
C TYR A 305 -5.27 -0.41 -7.12
N CYS A 306 -6.18 -0.94 -7.93
CA CYS A 306 -7.55 -1.27 -7.51
C CYS A 306 -7.55 -2.45 -6.53
N THR A 307 -6.75 -3.49 -6.81
CA THR A 307 -6.54 -4.60 -5.88
C THR A 307 -5.98 -4.10 -4.55
N LEU A 308 -4.96 -3.23 -4.58
CA LEU A 308 -4.35 -2.69 -3.38
C LEU A 308 -5.33 -1.85 -2.55
N ARG A 309 -6.21 -1.08 -3.20
CA ARG A 309 -7.29 -0.36 -2.51
C ARG A 309 -8.18 -1.31 -1.70
N ALA A 310 -8.65 -2.39 -2.34
CA ALA A 310 -9.50 -3.38 -1.69
C ALA A 310 -8.75 -4.12 -0.56
N GLU A 311 -7.51 -4.53 -0.80
CA GLU A 311 -6.68 -5.25 0.18
C GLU A 311 -6.36 -4.40 1.41
N LEU A 312 -6.05 -3.10 1.24
CA LEU A 312 -5.79 -2.18 2.34
C LEU A 312 -7.03 -2.00 3.22
N LEU A 313 -8.20 -1.75 2.61
CA LEU A 313 -9.46 -1.58 3.35
C LEU A 313 -9.82 -2.84 4.14
N MET A 314 -9.66 -4.02 3.51
CA MET A 314 -9.94 -5.28 4.18
C MET A 314 -8.88 -5.66 5.22
N SER A 315 -7.63 -5.23 5.05
CA SER A 315 -6.57 -5.40 6.07
C SER A 315 -6.85 -4.55 7.32
N LEU A 316 -7.33 -3.31 7.16
CA LEU A 316 -7.77 -2.46 8.27
C LEU A 316 -9.01 -3.02 8.97
N HIS A 317 -9.93 -3.62 8.22
CA HIS A 317 -11.08 -4.33 8.77
C HIS A 317 -10.67 -5.53 9.64
N GLU A 318 -9.69 -6.33 9.21
CA GLU A 318 -9.17 -7.47 9.99
C GLU A 318 -8.47 -7.06 11.29
N LEU A 319 -7.99 -5.81 11.38
CA LEU A 319 -7.42 -5.21 12.59
C LEU A 319 -8.45 -4.44 13.43
N ASP A 320 -9.74 -4.55 13.10
CA ASP A 320 -10.83 -3.86 13.79
C ASP A 320 -10.67 -2.34 13.88
N VAL A 321 -10.12 -1.70 12.82
CA VAL A 321 -9.95 -0.25 12.75
C VAL A 321 -11.27 0.43 12.38
N GLY A 322 -12.17 0.52 13.36
CA GLY A 322 -13.50 1.11 13.20
C GLY A 322 -13.49 2.58 12.74
N ASP A 323 -12.46 3.35 13.10
CA ASP A 323 -12.32 4.76 12.73
C ASP A 323 -12.30 4.97 11.20
N ILE A 324 -11.73 4.01 10.45
CA ILE A 324 -11.68 4.05 8.98
C ILE A 324 -12.84 3.26 8.38
N CYS A 325 -13.08 2.04 8.84
CA CYS A 325 -14.11 1.17 8.25
C CYS A 325 -15.54 1.75 8.38
N SER A 326 -15.82 2.55 9.41
CA SER A 326 -17.14 3.18 9.59
C SER A 326 -17.39 4.37 8.65
N VAL A 327 -16.33 5.02 8.18
CA VAL A 327 -16.42 6.21 7.32
C VAL A 327 -16.24 5.89 5.84
N ASP A 328 -15.52 4.80 5.51
CA ASP A 328 -15.35 4.39 4.11
C ASP A 328 -16.68 3.85 3.53
N PRO A 329 -17.25 4.50 2.50
CA PRO A 329 -18.54 4.12 1.94
C PRO A 329 -18.51 2.79 1.16
N CYS A 330 -17.34 2.32 0.76
CA CYS A 330 -17.15 1.06 0.05
C CYS A 330 -16.97 -0.13 1.00
N HIS A 331 -16.74 0.08 2.30
CA HIS A 331 -16.40 -1.00 3.27
C HIS A 331 -17.32 -2.22 3.19
N LYS A 332 -18.64 -2.01 3.33
CA LYS A 332 -19.61 -3.13 3.31
C LYS A 332 -19.68 -3.82 1.95
N PHE A 333 -19.56 -3.05 0.87
CA PHE A 333 -19.54 -3.59 -0.48
C PHE A 333 -18.29 -4.45 -0.72
N THR A 334 -17.11 -3.93 -0.39
CA THR A 334 -15.84 -4.64 -0.51
C THR A 334 -15.84 -5.90 0.36
N TRP A 335 -16.40 -5.84 1.58
CA TRP A 335 -16.51 -7.02 2.45
C TRP A 335 -17.42 -8.11 1.87
N CYS A 336 -18.57 -7.71 1.31
CA CYS A 336 -19.47 -8.63 0.62
C CYS A 336 -18.79 -9.26 -0.61
N LEU A 337 -18.10 -8.45 -1.42
CA LEU A 337 -17.37 -8.90 -2.59
C LEU A 337 -16.18 -9.82 -2.23
N ASP A 338 -15.46 -9.54 -1.14
CA ASP A 338 -14.36 -10.38 -0.62
C ASP A 338 -14.86 -11.79 -0.27
N ALA A 339 -16.08 -11.90 0.27
CA ALA A 339 -16.73 -13.18 0.48
C ALA A 339 -16.99 -13.91 -0.83
N CYS A 340 -17.52 -13.23 -1.86
CA CYS A 340 -17.72 -13.82 -3.19
C CYS A 340 -16.40 -14.30 -3.82
N ILE A 341 -15.33 -13.51 -3.70
CA ILE A 341 -14.00 -13.86 -4.23
C ILE A 341 -13.47 -15.11 -3.53
N ARG A 342 -13.66 -15.21 -2.21
CA ARG A 342 -13.26 -16.40 -1.44
C ARG A 342 -14.01 -17.65 -1.88
N GLU A 343 -15.33 -17.56 -2.04
CA GLU A 343 -16.16 -18.69 -2.51
C GLU A 343 -16.04 -18.95 -4.03
N ARG A 344 -15.39 -18.03 -4.77
CA ARG A 344 -15.26 -18.05 -6.24
C ARG A 344 -16.61 -18.14 -6.96
N PHE A 345 -17.63 -17.56 -6.34
CA PHE A 345 -19.00 -17.55 -6.83
C PHE A 345 -19.80 -16.43 -6.18
N VAL A 346 -20.75 -15.87 -6.92
CA VAL A 346 -21.75 -14.92 -6.41
C VAL A 346 -23.11 -15.61 -6.44
N ASP A 347 -23.63 -15.98 -5.27
CA ASP A 347 -25.00 -16.52 -5.16
C ASP A 347 -26.06 -15.41 -5.18
N SER A 348 -27.34 -15.79 -5.35
CA SER A 348 -28.48 -14.86 -5.41
C SER A 348 -28.69 -14.00 -4.15
N LYS A 349 -28.18 -14.43 -2.98
CA LYS A 349 -28.26 -13.63 -1.75
C LYS A 349 -27.21 -12.52 -1.80
N ARG A 350 -25.96 -12.87 -2.10
CA ARG A 350 -24.85 -11.93 -2.24
C ARG A 350 -25.05 -10.98 -3.41
N ALA A 351 -25.61 -11.46 -4.52
CA ALA A 351 -26.05 -10.62 -5.64
C ALA A 351 -26.98 -9.50 -5.12
N ARG A 352 -28.07 -9.85 -4.44
CA ARG A 352 -29.00 -8.85 -3.89
C ARG A 352 -28.36 -7.90 -2.88
N GLU A 353 -27.44 -8.37 -2.04
CA GLU A 353 -26.67 -7.51 -1.12
C GLU A 353 -25.80 -6.49 -1.89
N LEU A 354 -25.03 -6.96 -2.89
CA LEU A 354 -24.21 -6.11 -3.76
C LEU A 354 -25.06 -5.08 -4.52
N GLN A 355 -26.21 -5.52 -5.05
CA GLN A 355 -27.18 -4.64 -5.69
C GLN A 355 -27.68 -3.56 -4.73
N GLY A 356 -28.07 -3.94 -3.51
CA GLY A 356 -28.57 -3.00 -2.51
C GLY A 356 -27.56 -1.91 -2.15
N PHE A 357 -26.25 -2.22 -2.18
CA PHE A 357 -25.20 -1.23 -1.98
C PHE A 357 -25.07 -0.25 -3.16
N LEU A 358 -25.14 -0.74 -4.40
CA LEU A 358 -25.12 0.12 -5.60
C LEU A 358 -26.35 1.03 -5.66
N ASP A 359 -27.54 0.46 -5.48
CA ASP A 359 -28.81 1.20 -5.54
C ASP A 359 -28.95 2.14 -4.33
N GLY A 360 -28.20 1.90 -3.25
CA GLY A 360 -28.14 2.74 -2.06
C GLY A 360 -27.29 4.01 -2.20
N VAL A 361 -26.57 4.20 -3.31
CA VAL A 361 -25.76 5.41 -3.56
C VAL A 361 -26.69 6.62 -3.74
N LYS A 362 -26.61 7.57 -2.81
CA LYS A 362 -27.49 8.74 -2.79
C LYS A 362 -27.09 9.77 -3.84
N LYS A 363 -28.08 10.50 -4.36
CA LYS A 363 -27.84 11.70 -5.18
C LYS A 363 -26.96 12.70 -4.42
N GLY A 364 -25.89 13.17 -5.05
CA GLY A 364 -24.88 14.02 -4.43
C GLY A 364 -23.70 13.29 -3.79
N GLN A 365 -23.76 11.95 -3.67
CA GLN A 365 -22.63 11.09 -3.27
C GLN A 365 -22.15 10.21 -4.43
N GLU A 366 -22.36 10.68 -5.66
CA GLU A 366 -22.10 9.89 -6.87
C GLU A 366 -20.61 9.50 -7.00
N GLN A 367 -19.69 10.28 -6.42
CA GLN A 367 -18.26 9.94 -6.33
C GLN A 367 -17.99 8.54 -5.74
N VAL A 368 -18.85 8.06 -4.83
CA VAL A 368 -18.77 6.71 -4.26
C VAL A 368 -18.86 5.65 -5.36
N LEU A 369 -19.62 5.90 -6.43
CA LEU A 369 -19.70 4.99 -7.57
C LEU A 369 -18.36 4.80 -8.27
N GLY A 370 -17.52 5.86 -8.34
CA GLY A 370 -16.17 5.76 -8.88
C GLY A 370 -15.27 4.86 -8.04
N ASP A 371 -15.38 4.97 -6.71
CA ASP A 371 -14.64 4.12 -5.78
C ASP A 371 -15.11 2.66 -5.81
N LEU A 372 -16.42 2.42 -5.87
CA LEU A 372 -17.01 1.08 -6.05
C LEU A 372 -16.58 0.47 -7.39
N SER A 373 -16.55 1.27 -8.45
CA SER A 373 -16.07 0.85 -9.77
C SER A 373 -14.59 0.50 -9.73
N MET A 374 -13.77 1.26 -8.99
CA MET A 374 -12.37 0.93 -8.74
C MET A 374 -12.26 -0.44 -8.05
N ILE A 375 -13.02 -0.70 -6.98
CA ILE A 375 -13.06 -2.01 -6.31
C ILE A 375 -13.47 -3.13 -7.28
N LEU A 376 -14.44 -2.89 -8.15
CA LEU A 376 -14.89 -3.86 -9.16
C LEU A 376 -13.87 -4.08 -10.29
N CYS A 377 -13.01 -3.10 -10.56
CA CYS A 377 -11.91 -3.20 -11.52
C CYS A 377 -10.74 -4.08 -11.02
N ASP A 378 -10.78 -4.52 -9.76
CA ASP A 378 -9.85 -5.52 -9.23
C ASP A 378 -9.90 -6.82 -10.07
N PRO A 379 -8.76 -7.30 -10.62
CA PRO A 379 -8.71 -8.55 -11.37
C PRO A 379 -9.35 -9.75 -10.67
N PHE A 380 -9.29 -9.85 -9.34
CA PHE A 380 -9.92 -10.94 -8.61
C PHE A 380 -11.45 -10.82 -8.57
N ALA A 381 -11.98 -9.60 -8.50
CA ALA A 381 -13.41 -9.33 -8.63
C ALA A 381 -13.90 -9.67 -10.03
N ILE A 382 -13.24 -9.15 -11.06
CA ILE A 382 -13.51 -9.43 -12.48
C ILE A 382 -13.52 -10.95 -12.74
N ASN A 383 -12.48 -11.68 -12.31
CA ASN A 383 -12.41 -13.14 -12.44
C ASN A 383 -13.59 -13.85 -11.76
N THR A 384 -13.98 -13.41 -10.56
CA THR A 384 -15.09 -14.02 -9.81
C THR A 384 -16.44 -13.77 -10.48
N LEU A 385 -16.68 -12.53 -10.92
CA LEU A 385 -17.91 -12.12 -11.60
C LEU A 385 -18.07 -12.82 -12.94
N SER A 386 -17.01 -12.92 -13.73
CA SER A 386 -17.03 -13.57 -15.04
C SER A 386 -17.19 -15.09 -14.94
N LEU A 387 -16.52 -15.75 -13.98
CA LEU A 387 -16.76 -17.17 -13.68
C LEU A 387 -18.19 -17.43 -13.19
N SER A 388 -18.74 -16.53 -12.37
CA SER A 388 -20.12 -16.62 -11.89
C SER A 388 -21.12 -16.43 -13.04
N THR A 389 -20.83 -15.53 -13.97
CA THR A 389 -21.64 -15.26 -15.18
C THR A 389 -21.73 -16.53 -16.03
N VAL A 390 -20.59 -17.18 -16.32
CA VAL A 390 -20.57 -18.43 -17.09
C VAL A 390 -21.36 -19.54 -16.40
N ARG A 391 -21.25 -19.67 -15.07
CA ARG A 391 -21.99 -20.68 -14.30
C ARG A 391 -23.50 -20.44 -14.33
N HIS A 392 -23.93 -19.19 -14.15
CA HIS A 392 -25.35 -18.84 -14.25
C HIS A 392 -25.89 -19.13 -15.65
N LEU A 393 -25.15 -18.83 -16.72
CA LEU A 393 -25.57 -19.19 -18.07
C LEU A 393 -25.79 -20.69 -18.25
N GLN A 394 -24.92 -21.54 -17.67
CA GLN A 394 -25.08 -22.99 -17.68
C GLN A 394 -26.32 -23.44 -16.90
N GLU A 395 -26.59 -22.83 -15.74
CA GLU A 395 -27.78 -23.09 -14.94
C GLU A 395 -29.06 -22.70 -15.68
N LEU A 396 -29.07 -21.57 -16.39
CA LEU A 396 -30.21 -21.13 -17.21
C LEU A 396 -30.49 -22.09 -18.36
N VAL A 397 -29.46 -22.67 -18.98
CA VAL A 397 -29.63 -23.73 -19.99
C VAL A 397 -30.34 -24.94 -19.37
N GLY A 398 -29.94 -25.36 -18.17
CA GLY A 398 -30.56 -26.48 -17.45
C GLY A 398 -31.99 -26.21 -16.98
N GLN A 399 -32.35 -24.94 -16.78
CA GLN A 399 -33.68 -24.48 -16.36
C GLN A 399 -34.58 -24.08 -17.53
N GLU A 400 -34.07 -24.11 -18.77
CA GLU A 400 -34.77 -23.65 -19.98
C GLU A 400 -35.25 -22.18 -19.89
N THR A 401 -34.50 -21.33 -19.17
CA THR A 401 -34.81 -19.91 -18.97
C THR A 401 -33.90 -19.01 -19.80
N LEU A 402 -34.42 -17.85 -20.23
CA LEU A 402 -33.63 -16.91 -21.05
C LEU A 402 -32.75 -16.00 -20.18
N PRO A 403 -31.58 -15.55 -20.67
CA PRO A 403 -30.68 -14.63 -19.95
C PRO A 403 -31.36 -13.37 -19.41
N ARG A 404 -32.27 -12.79 -20.18
CA ARG A 404 -32.98 -11.55 -19.84
C ARG A 404 -33.92 -11.69 -18.63
N ASP A 405 -34.33 -12.92 -18.32
CA ASP A 405 -35.30 -13.19 -17.25
C ASP A 405 -34.58 -13.49 -15.92
N SER A 406 -33.24 -13.56 -15.93
CA SER A 406 -32.42 -13.78 -14.74
C SER A 406 -31.91 -12.45 -14.16
N PRO A 407 -32.47 -11.96 -13.04
CA PRO A 407 -32.01 -10.72 -12.41
C PRO A 407 -30.57 -10.82 -11.90
N ASP A 408 -30.17 -12.00 -11.43
CA ASP A 408 -28.81 -12.25 -10.94
C ASP A 408 -27.78 -12.13 -12.06
N LEU A 409 -28.07 -12.69 -13.25
CA LEU A 409 -27.19 -12.55 -14.41
C LEU A 409 -27.07 -11.08 -14.86
N LEU A 410 -28.19 -10.36 -14.92
CA LEU A 410 -28.19 -8.94 -15.29
C LEU A 410 -27.37 -8.10 -14.30
N LEU A 411 -27.43 -8.42 -13.01
CA LEU A 411 -26.61 -7.77 -12.00
C LEU A 411 -25.12 -8.08 -12.18
N LEU A 412 -24.74 -9.33 -12.44
CA LEU A 412 -23.34 -9.68 -12.67
C LEU A 412 -22.76 -8.89 -13.84
N LEU A 413 -23.52 -8.77 -14.93
CA LEU A 413 -23.13 -7.95 -16.07
C LEU A 413 -23.02 -6.47 -15.69
N ARG A 414 -23.98 -5.93 -14.92
CA ARG A 414 -23.92 -4.54 -14.41
C ARG A 414 -22.65 -4.29 -13.58
N LEU A 415 -22.28 -5.22 -12.71
CA LEU A 415 -21.05 -5.14 -11.90
C LEU A 415 -19.78 -5.17 -12.78
N LEU A 416 -19.74 -6.06 -13.78
CA LEU A 416 -18.66 -6.11 -14.76
C LEU A 416 -18.54 -4.81 -15.58
N ALA A 417 -19.67 -4.25 -16.02
CA ALA A 417 -19.70 -2.97 -16.75
C ALA A 417 -19.09 -1.84 -15.90
N LEU A 418 -19.46 -1.76 -14.62
CA LEU A 418 -18.91 -0.78 -13.69
C LEU A 418 -17.39 -0.94 -13.51
N GLY A 419 -16.91 -2.17 -13.31
CA GLY A 419 -15.47 -2.44 -13.19
C GLY A 419 -14.69 -2.07 -14.46
N GLN A 420 -15.20 -2.41 -15.64
CA GLN A 420 -14.59 -2.08 -16.93
C GLN A 420 -14.61 -0.58 -17.23
N GLY A 421 -15.65 0.13 -16.77
CA GLY A 421 -15.80 1.58 -16.92
C GLY A 421 -15.11 2.41 -15.83
N ALA A 422 -14.42 1.79 -14.87
CA ALA A 422 -13.87 2.47 -13.71
C ALA A 422 -12.88 3.59 -14.08
N TRP A 423 -11.97 3.32 -15.03
CA TRP A 423 -10.98 4.31 -15.46
C TRP A 423 -11.65 5.53 -16.09
N ASP A 424 -12.55 5.31 -17.07
CA ASP A 424 -13.26 6.38 -17.77
C ASP A 424 -14.15 7.20 -16.82
N MET A 425 -14.79 6.54 -15.85
CA MET A 425 -15.64 7.19 -14.84
C MET A 425 -14.83 8.13 -13.94
N ILE A 426 -13.65 7.68 -13.48
CA ILE A 426 -12.79 8.46 -12.60
C ILE A 426 -12.09 9.59 -13.38
N ASP A 427 -11.65 9.34 -14.62
CA ASP A 427 -11.00 10.35 -15.45
C ASP A 427 -11.97 11.48 -15.84
N SER A 428 -13.16 11.12 -16.32
CA SER A 428 -14.18 12.08 -16.74
C SER A 428 -14.89 12.80 -15.58
N GLN A 429 -14.77 12.27 -14.35
CA GLN A 429 -15.55 12.71 -13.18
C GLN A 429 -17.07 12.66 -13.40
N VAL A 430 -17.54 11.83 -14.35
CA VAL A 430 -18.96 11.59 -14.61
C VAL A 430 -19.35 10.27 -13.96
N PHE A 431 -19.82 10.34 -12.73
CA PHE A 431 -20.18 9.18 -11.92
C PHE A 431 -21.57 8.65 -12.24
N LYS A 432 -21.69 8.00 -13.40
CA LYS A 432 -22.94 7.37 -13.85
C LYS A 432 -22.67 5.94 -14.28
N GLU A 433 -23.66 5.09 -14.09
CA GLU A 433 -23.55 3.71 -14.52
C GLU A 433 -23.45 3.62 -16.05
N PRO A 434 -22.53 2.81 -16.58
CA PRO A 434 -22.44 2.54 -18.00
C PRO A 434 -23.75 1.93 -18.51
N LYS A 435 -24.22 2.38 -19.67
CA LYS A 435 -25.40 1.80 -20.31
C LYS A 435 -25.05 0.40 -20.83
N MET A 436 -25.76 -0.61 -20.35
CA MET A 436 -25.66 -1.96 -20.88
C MET A 436 -26.28 -2.03 -22.27
N GLU A 437 -25.58 -2.64 -23.21
CA GLU A 437 -26.11 -2.84 -24.56
C GLU A 437 -27.11 -3.98 -24.61
N VAL A 438 -28.31 -3.70 -25.12
CA VAL A 438 -29.40 -4.68 -25.17
C VAL A 438 -29.05 -5.87 -26.06
N GLU A 439 -28.24 -5.66 -27.10
CA GLU A 439 -27.80 -6.71 -28.01
C GLU A 439 -26.91 -7.75 -27.32
N LEU A 440 -26.16 -7.36 -26.29
CA LEU A 440 -25.36 -8.30 -25.49
C LEU A 440 -26.28 -9.34 -24.82
N ILE A 441 -27.36 -8.88 -24.20
CA ILE A 441 -28.29 -9.75 -23.46
C ILE A 441 -29.17 -10.56 -24.40
N THR A 442 -29.61 -9.96 -25.52
CA THR A 442 -30.63 -10.54 -26.40
C THR A 442 -30.08 -11.34 -27.57
N ARG A 443 -28.80 -11.14 -27.94
CA ARG A 443 -28.14 -11.86 -29.04
C ARG A 443 -26.91 -12.61 -28.57
N PHE A 444 -25.96 -11.94 -27.94
CA PHE A 444 -24.67 -12.56 -27.58
C PHE A 444 -24.81 -13.66 -26.53
N LEU A 445 -25.48 -13.41 -25.39
CA LEU A 445 -25.65 -14.42 -24.35
C LEU A 445 -26.46 -15.65 -24.83
N PRO A 446 -27.56 -15.50 -25.59
CA PRO A 446 -28.24 -16.64 -26.21
C PRO A 446 -27.36 -17.42 -27.19
N MET A 447 -26.51 -16.74 -27.98
CA MET A 447 -25.53 -17.44 -28.82
C MET A 447 -24.55 -18.25 -27.96
N LEU A 448 -24.05 -17.70 -26.85
CA LEU A 448 -23.16 -18.41 -25.94
C LEU A 448 -23.87 -19.61 -25.29
N MET A 449 -25.13 -19.47 -24.90
CA MET A 449 -25.96 -20.59 -24.41
C MET A 449 -26.17 -21.66 -25.47
N SER A 450 -26.34 -21.29 -26.74
CA SER A 450 -26.46 -22.29 -27.82
C SER A 450 -25.21 -23.16 -27.93
N PHE A 451 -24.02 -22.61 -27.68
CA PHE A 451 -22.78 -23.39 -27.64
C PHE A 451 -22.73 -24.33 -26.43
N VAL A 452 -23.24 -23.90 -25.27
CA VAL A 452 -23.39 -24.77 -24.09
C VAL A 452 -24.35 -25.94 -24.38
N VAL A 453 -25.46 -25.68 -25.08
CA VAL A 453 -26.40 -26.72 -25.50
C VAL A 453 -25.74 -27.69 -26.48
N ASP A 454 -25.04 -27.19 -27.50
CA ASP A 454 -24.30 -28.02 -28.46
C ASP A 454 -23.31 -28.96 -27.72
N ASP A 455 -22.60 -28.43 -26.72
CA ASP A 455 -21.67 -29.19 -25.88
C ASP A 455 -22.38 -30.26 -25.04
N HIS A 456 -23.50 -29.94 -24.41
CA HIS A 456 -24.27 -30.90 -23.63
C HIS A 456 -24.86 -32.00 -24.52
N THR A 457 -25.46 -31.65 -25.65
CA THR A 457 -26.05 -32.60 -26.60
C THR A 457 -24.99 -33.55 -27.14
N PHE A 458 -23.82 -33.05 -27.53
CA PHE A 458 -22.72 -33.89 -27.99
C PHE A 458 -22.20 -34.84 -26.90
N ASN A 459 -22.05 -34.35 -25.66
CA ASN A 459 -21.61 -35.20 -24.54
C ASN A 459 -22.62 -36.30 -24.19
N VAL A 460 -23.92 -36.04 -24.36
CA VAL A 460 -24.97 -37.06 -24.18
C VAL A 460 -24.91 -38.08 -25.31
N ASP A 461 -24.84 -37.64 -26.56
CA ASP A 461 -24.77 -38.53 -27.74
C ASP A 461 -23.58 -39.50 -27.69
N GLN A 462 -22.41 -39.03 -27.26
CA GLN A 462 -21.23 -39.89 -27.09
C GLN A 462 -21.43 -41.03 -26.06
N LYS A 463 -22.32 -40.84 -25.09
CA LYS A 463 -22.64 -41.81 -24.04
C LYS A 463 -23.75 -42.78 -24.42
N LEU A 464 -24.45 -42.56 -25.53
CA LEU A 464 -25.52 -43.45 -25.98
C LEU A 464 -24.98 -44.82 -26.47
N PRO A 465 -25.74 -45.91 -26.33
CA PRO A 465 -25.42 -47.21 -26.92
C PRO A 465 -25.25 -47.11 -28.44
N ALA A 466 -24.37 -47.95 -29.01
CA ALA A 466 -24.00 -47.88 -30.44
C ALA A 466 -25.20 -48.00 -31.41
N GLU A 467 -26.31 -48.60 -30.98
CA GLU A 467 -27.55 -48.77 -31.77
C GLU A 467 -28.41 -47.49 -31.85
N GLU A 468 -28.21 -46.53 -30.94
CA GLU A 468 -28.97 -45.27 -30.86
C GLU A 468 -28.15 -44.04 -31.32
N LYS A 469 -26.88 -44.24 -31.71
CA LYS A 469 -25.99 -43.15 -32.14
C LYS A 469 -26.43 -42.62 -33.50
N ALA A 470 -26.96 -41.40 -33.53
CA ALA A 470 -27.02 -40.62 -34.76
C ALA A 470 -25.59 -40.17 -35.14
N PRO A 471 -25.27 -40.00 -36.43
CA PRO A 471 -23.99 -39.40 -36.84
C PRO A 471 -24.00 -37.90 -36.54
N VAL A 472 -23.87 -37.51 -35.27
CA VAL A 472 -23.80 -36.12 -34.85
C VAL A 472 -22.37 -35.61 -35.05
N THR A 473 -22.18 -34.81 -36.09
CA THR A 473 -20.92 -34.07 -36.28
C THR A 473 -20.93 -32.88 -35.33
N TYR A 474 -19.88 -32.71 -34.53
CA TYR A 474 -19.75 -31.54 -33.67
C TYR A 474 -19.76 -30.26 -34.53
N PRO A 475 -20.53 -29.22 -34.16
CA PRO A 475 -20.57 -27.99 -34.94
C PRO A 475 -19.19 -27.32 -34.97
N ASN A 476 -18.58 -27.22 -36.15
CA ASN A 476 -17.23 -26.67 -36.32
C ASN A 476 -17.23 -25.19 -36.76
N THR A 477 -18.40 -24.61 -37.05
CA THR A 477 -18.52 -23.22 -37.50
C THR A 477 -18.90 -22.29 -36.36
N LEU A 478 -18.27 -21.12 -36.33
CA LEU A 478 -18.65 -19.99 -35.50
C LEU A 478 -19.53 -19.03 -36.32
N PRO A 479 -20.66 -18.55 -35.78
CA PRO A 479 -21.40 -17.46 -36.39
C PRO A 479 -20.56 -16.20 -36.50
N GLU A 480 -20.54 -15.54 -37.67
CA GLU A 480 -19.81 -14.28 -37.87
C GLU A 480 -20.25 -13.18 -36.90
N SER A 481 -21.54 -13.17 -36.54
CA SER A 481 -22.09 -12.26 -35.53
C SER A 481 -21.41 -12.42 -34.17
N PHE A 482 -21.07 -13.66 -33.77
CA PHE A 482 -20.40 -13.92 -32.50
C PHE A 482 -18.99 -13.32 -32.49
N THR A 483 -18.20 -13.55 -33.54
CA THR A 483 -16.85 -12.97 -33.67
C THR A 483 -16.89 -11.45 -33.68
N LYS A 484 -17.88 -10.86 -34.38
CA LYS A 484 -18.10 -9.40 -34.38
C LYS A 484 -18.39 -8.87 -32.97
N PHE A 485 -19.23 -9.56 -32.18
CA PHE A 485 -19.49 -9.15 -30.80
C PHE A 485 -18.22 -9.16 -29.95
N LEU A 486 -17.35 -10.17 -30.10
CA LEU A 486 -16.10 -10.25 -29.36
C LEU A 486 -15.12 -9.12 -29.72
N GLN A 487 -15.11 -8.66 -30.97
CA GLN A 487 -14.26 -7.55 -31.43
C GLN A 487 -14.78 -6.18 -30.99
N GLU A 488 -16.10 -5.96 -31.04
CA GLU A 488 -16.71 -4.64 -30.82
C GLU A 488 -17.02 -4.36 -29.34
N HIS A 489 -17.30 -5.40 -28.53
CA HIS A 489 -17.74 -5.22 -27.14
C HIS A 489 -16.78 -5.87 -26.15
N ARG A 490 -16.16 -5.04 -25.29
CA ARG A 490 -15.26 -5.48 -24.22
C ARG A 490 -15.87 -6.54 -23.30
N MET A 491 -17.14 -6.38 -22.94
CA MET A 491 -17.83 -7.34 -22.07
C MET A 491 -18.08 -8.68 -22.76
N ALA A 492 -18.44 -8.68 -24.05
CA ALA A 492 -18.60 -9.91 -24.81
C ALA A 492 -17.26 -10.65 -24.90
N CYS A 493 -16.18 -9.91 -25.21
CA CYS A 493 -14.82 -10.45 -25.22
C CYS A 493 -14.45 -11.09 -23.87
N GLU A 494 -14.69 -10.37 -22.77
CA GLU A 494 -14.36 -10.87 -21.44
C GLU A 494 -15.15 -12.14 -21.06
N VAL A 495 -16.48 -12.11 -21.18
CA VAL A 495 -17.32 -13.28 -20.88
C VAL A 495 -16.98 -14.45 -21.81
N GLY A 496 -16.70 -14.17 -23.08
CA GLY A 496 -16.25 -15.16 -24.07
C GLY A 496 -14.91 -15.81 -23.70
N LEU A 497 -13.92 -15.02 -23.28
CA LEU A 497 -12.62 -15.51 -22.81
C LEU A 497 -12.78 -16.41 -21.57
N TYR A 498 -13.60 -15.99 -20.60
CA TYR A 498 -13.86 -16.80 -19.40
C TYR A 498 -14.64 -18.08 -19.70
N TYR A 499 -15.52 -18.06 -20.69
CA TYR A 499 -16.20 -19.26 -21.18
C TYR A 499 -15.20 -20.25 -21.81
N VAL A 500 -14.29 -19.78 -22.66
CA VAL A 500 -13.24 -20.63 -23.24
C VAL A 500 -12.28 -21.16 -22.17
N LEU A 501 -11.92 -20.34 -21.17
CA LEU A 501 -11.14 -20.79 -20.02
C LEU A 501 -11.89 -21.89 -19.23
N HIS A 502 -13.20 -21.76 -19.08
CA HIS A 502 -14.05 -22.76 -18.44
C HIS A 502 -14.04 -24.08 -19.23
N ILE A 503 -14.25 -24.03 -20.54
CA ILE A 503 -14.18 -25.19 -21.44
C ILE A 503 -12.80 -25.87 -21.38
N THR A 504 -11.74 -25.08 -21.34
CA THR A 504 -10.36 -25.58 -21.24
C THR A 504 -10.17 -26.41 -19.98
N LYS A 505 -10.73 -25.97 -18.84
CA LYS A 505 -10.72 -26.74 -17.59
C LYS A 505 -11.52 -28.05 -17.69
N GLN A 506 -12.59 -28.07 -18.47
CA GLN A 506 -13.36 -29.29 -18.75
C GLN A 506 -12.67 -30.25 -19.73
N ARG A 507 -11.53 -29.84 -20.35
CA ARG A 507 -10.78 -30.63 -21.34
C ARG A 507 -11.59 -31.02 -22.59
N ASN A 508 -12.63 -30.24 -22.93
CA ASN A 508 -13.42 -30.45 -24.15
C ASN A 508 -12.67 -29.89 -25.38
N LYS A 509 -11.97 -30.78 -26.09
CA LYS A 509 -11.14 -30.42 -27.26
C LYS A 509 -11.96 -29.86 -28.43
N ASN A 510 -13.18 -30.37 -28.64
CA ASN A 510 -14.01 -29.99 -29.79
C ASN A 510 -14.51 -28.55 -29.64
N ALA A 511 -15.02 -28.19 -28.47
CA ALA A 511 -15.44 -26.83 -28.15
C ALA A 511 -14.27 -25.84 -28.21
N LEU A 512 -13.09 -26.26 -27.75
CA LEU A 512 -11.89 -25.43 -27.81
C LEU A 512 -11.47 -25.14 -29.26
N LEU A 513 -11.47 -26.15 -30.13
CA LEU A 513 -11.16 -25.98 -31.56
C LEU A 513 -12.17 -25.09 -32.29
N ARG A 514 -13.44 -25.14 -31.89
CA ARG A 514 -14.48 -24.25 -32.42
C ARG A 514 -14.27 -22.80 -32.01
N LEU A 515 -13.98 -22.53 -30.73
CA LEU A 515 -14.02 -21.16 -30.16
C LEU A 515 -12.68 -20.42 -30.22
N LEU A 516 -11.54 -21.12 -30.21
CA LEU A 516 -10.21 -20.50 -30.27
C LEU A 516 -10.00 -19.57 -31.48
N PRO A 517 -10.43 -19.92 -32.71
CA PRO A 517 -10.27 -19.04 -33.87
C PRO A 517 -10.93 -17.68 -33.68
N GLY A 518 -12.15 -17.64 -33.10
CA GLY A 518 -12.87 -16.38 -32.84
C GLY A 518 -12.19 -15.49 -31.81
N LEU A 519 -11.44 -16.08 -30.86
CA LEU A 519 -10.65 -15.32 -29.89
C LEU A 519 -9.33 -14.78 -30.47
N GLY A 520 -8.76 -15.46 -31.46
CA GLY A 520 -7.53 -15.02 -32.13
C GLY A 520 -7.69 -13.69 -32.87
N GLU A 521 -8.92 -13.32 -33.21
CA GLU A 521 -9.26 -12.04 -33.85
C GLU A 521 -9.58 -10.92 -32.85
N CYS A 522 -9.52 -11.17 -31.54
CA CYS A 522 -9.87 -10.21 -30.48
C CYS A 522 -8.69 -9.32 -30.00
N GLY A 523 -7.59 -9.26 -30.77
CA GLY A 523 -6.34 -8.56 -30.41
C GLY A 523 -6.30 -7.09 -30.81
#